data_AF-A0A962DIC3-F1
#
_entry.id   AF-A0A962DIC3-F1
#
_cell.length_a   1.000
_cell.length_b   1.000
_cell.length_c   1.000
_cell.angle_alpha   90.00
_cell.angle_beta   90.00
_cell.angle_gamma   90.00
#
_symmetry.space_group_name_H-M   'P 1'
#
loop_
_entity.id
_entity.type
_entity.pdbx_description
1 polymer ?
#
loop_
_entity_poly.entity_id
_entity_poly.type
_entity_poly.pdbx_seq_one_letter_code
_entity_poly.pdbx_strand_id
1 'polypeptide(L)'
;MKNNKPFLISAFVFACLFSNFCMAASIDIGQGSTVNFGNSIVNNPSHSLTNSGTAIFADSTTSLLSFSNSNNAQASANGATISIVEDWNNNGTFNAGNSTVNFIDGGSNSSKITGETRFNVLTVASAIGKILEFQA
;
A
#
# COMPACT_ATOMS: atom_id res chain seq x y z
N MET A 1 28.53 -3.60 59.53
CA MET A 1 28.23 -2.74 58.36
C MET A 1 29.09 -3.15 57.18
N LYS A 2 28.52 -3.85 56.20
CA LYS A 2 28.76 -3.66 54.75
C LYS A 2 27.85 -4.65 53.99
N ASN A 3 26.81 -4.08 53.38
CA ASN A 3 25.79 -4.76 52.61
C ASN A 3 26.36 -5.23 51.27
N ASN A 4 26.35 -6.54 51.01
CA ASN A 4 26.51 -7.08 49.67
C ASN A 4 25.17 -7.02 48.94
N LYS A 5 25.03 -6.09 47.98
CA LYS A 5 23.91 -6.07 47.02
C LYS A 5 24.38 -6.63 45.67
N PRO A 6 24.01 -7.86 45.28
CA PRO A 6 24.18 -8.32 43.91
C PRO A 6 22.85 -8.20 43.17
N PHE A 7 22.46 -7.00 42.72
CA PHE A 7 21.24 -6.87 41.91
C PHE A 7 21.18 -5.57 41.10
N LEU A 8 22.16 -5.32 40.24
CA LEU A 8 22.08 -4.15 39.35
C LEU A 8 22.63 -4.39 37.93
N ILE A 9 22.68 -5.65 37.49
CA ILE A 9 23.08 -6.00 36.11
C ILE A 9 21.94 -6.71 35.33
N SER A 10 20.82 -7.04 35.98
CA SER A 10 19.75 -7.84 35.34
C SER A 10 18.61 -7.03 34.69
N ALA A 11 18.40 -5.76 35.07
CA ALA A 11 17.22 -5.02 34.58
C ALA A 11 17.46 -4.21 33.29
N PHE A 12 18.72 -3.96 32.90
CA PHE A 12 19.03 -3.13 31.72
C PHE A 12 19.25 -3.93 30.43
N VAL A 13 19.50 -5.24 30.54
CA VAL A 13 19.71 -6.13 29.37
C VAL A 13 18.38 -6.70 28.85
N PHE A 14 17.31 -6.69 29.66
CA PHE A 14 16.01 -7.23 29.25
C PHE A 14 15.11 -6.24 28.49
N ALA A 15 15.40 -4.94 28.53
CA ALA A 15 14.58 -3.91 27.89
C ALA A 15 14.91 -3.68 26.39
N CYS A 16 16.06 -4.13 25.90
CA CYS A 16 16.49 -3.92 24.52
C CYS A 16 16.23 -5.11 23.58
N LEU A 17 15.68 -6.22 24.09
CA LEU A 17 15.45 -7.44 23.29
C LEU A 17 14.01 -7.58 22.75
N PHE A 18 13.11 -6.63 23.06
CA PHE A 18 11.70 -6.71 22.66
C PHE A 18 11.20 -5.61 21.74
N SER A 19 12.04 -4.65 21.35
CA SER A 19 11.66 -3.65 20.34
C SER A 19 12.25 -4.02 18.98
N ASN A 20 11.87 -5.20 18.48
CA ASN A 20 11.75 -5.36 17.03
C ASN A 20 10.63 -4.42 16.56
N PHE A 21 10.93 -3.12 16.46
CA PHE A 21 10.19 -2.21 15.61
C PHE A 21 10.35 -2.75 14.18
N CYS A 22 9.53 -3.73 13.82
CA CYS A 22 9.30 -4.10 12.44
C CYS A 22 8.58 -2.89 11.83
N MET A 23 9.36 -1.92 11.37
CA MET A 23 8.83 -0.85 10.54
C MET A 23 8.38 -1.51 9.24
N ALA A 24 7.08 -1.71 9.11
CA ALA A 24 6.43 -2.15 7.88
C ALA A 24 6.83 -1.21 6.73
N ALA A 25 7.26 -1.77 5.60
CA ALA A 25 7.69 -0.98 4.46
C ALA A 25 6.46 -0.46 3.69
N SER A 26 6.05 0.79 3.91
CA SER A 26 5.00 1.45 3.13
C SER A 26 5.60 2.39 2.08
N ILE A 27 4.84 2.69 1.03
CA ILE A 27 5.19 3.74 0.06
C ILE A 27 4.31 4.94 0.37
N ASP A 28 4.91 6.02 0.88
CA ASP A 28 4.24 7.29 1.13
C ASP A 28 4.81 8.36 0.20
N ILE A 29 3.96 8.91 -0.65
CA ILE A 29 4.31 9.99 -1.59
C ILE A 29 3.75 11.29 -1.02
N GLY A 30 4.62 12.07 -0.40
CA GLY A 30 4.24 13.35 0.20
C GLY A 30 3.73 14.39 -0.81
N GLN A 31 3.03 15.41 -0.31
CA GLN A 31 2.56 16.52 -1.14
C GLN A 31 3.72 17.24 -1.83
N GLY A 32 3.55 17.56 -3.12
CA GLY A 32 4.60 18.16 -3.95
C GLY A 32 5.69 17.20 -4.41
N SER A 33 5.73 15.97 -3.88
CA SER A 33 6.65 14.93 -4.34
C SER A 33 6.15 14.28 -5.62
N THR A 34 7.10 13.75 -6.40
CA THR A 34 6.82 12.88 -7.54
C THR A 34 7.58 11.58 -7.37
N VAL A 35 6.89 10.46 -7.48
CA VAL A 35 7.49 9.13 -7.60
C VAL A 35 7.10 8.56 -8.95
N ASN A 36 8.12 8.18 -9.73
CA ASN A 36 7.95 7.51 -11.00
C ASN A 36 8.48 6.09 -10.90
N PHE A 37 7.58 5.12 -11.06
CA PHE A 37 7.89 3.70 -11.02
C PHE A 37 8.40 3.18 -12.36
N GLY A 38 8.14 3.85 -13.49
CA GLY A 38 8.64 3.44 -14.81
C GLY A 38 8.34 1.97 -15.12
N ASN A 39 9.28 1.25 -15.71
CA ASN A 39 9.13 -0.17 -16.06
C ASN A 39 9.61 -1.09 -14.92
N SER A 40 9.23 -0.77 -13.69
CA SER A 40 9.67 -1.53 -12.51
C SER A 40 8.69 -2.62 -12.09
N ILE A 41 9.19 -3.52 -11.24
CA ILE A 41 8.35 -4.40 -10.44
C ILE A 41 8.34 -3.84 -9.01
N VAL A 42 7.18 -3.43 -8.54
CA VAL A 42 6.94 -2.99 -7.17
C VAL A 42 6.14 -4.06 -6.47
N ASN A 43 6.81 -4.94 -5.72
CA ASN A 43 6.16 -6.06 -5.04
C ASN A 43 6.00 -5.76 -3.55
N ASN A 44 4.86 -5.20 -3.17
CA ASN A 44 4.57 -4.84 -1.79
C ASN A 44 3.15 -5.25 -1.34
N PRO A 45 2.74 -6.53 -1.50
CA PRO A 45 1.36 -6.96 -1.29
C PRO A 45 0.91 -6.89 0.18
N SER A 46 1.83 -6.79 1.12
CA SER A 46 1.54 -6.68 2.56
C SER A 46 1.46 -5.23 3.05
N HIS A 47 1.72 -4.24 2.20
CA HIS A 47 1.71 -2.84 2.60
C HIS A 47 1.07 -1.94 1.55
N SER A 48 0.55 -0.81 2.02
CA SER A 48 -0.22 0.12 1.20
C SER A 48 0.66 1.18 0.54
N LEU A 49 0.16 1.74 -0.56
CA LEU A 49 0.65 2.98 -1.13
C LEU A 49 -0.30 4.12 -0.77
N THR A 50 0.24 5.14 -0.10
CA THR A 50 -0.45 6.40 0.16
C THR A 50 0.14 7.48 -0.72
N ASN A 51 -0.70 8.15 -1.50
CA ASN A 51 -0.30 9.20 -2.40
C ASN A 51 -0.97 10.52 -2.02
N SER A 52 -0.17 11.51 -1.66
CA SER A 52 -0.57 12.91 -1.49
C SER A 52 0.10 13.84 -2.49
N GLY A 53 0.92 13.30 -3.40
CA GLY A 53 1.65 14.02 -4.45
C GLY A 53 1.35 13.47 -5.84
N THR A 54 2.39 13.13 -6.61
CA THR A 54 2.27 12.56 -7.96
C THR A 54 2.87 11.16 -8.01
N ALA A 55 2.05 10.16 -8.33
CA ALA A 55 2.45 8.78 -8.61
C ALA A 55 2.37 8.49 -10.11
N ILE A 56 3.46 8.06 -10.72
CA ILE A 56 3.51 7.66 -12.14
C ILE A 56 3.86 6.18 -12.17
N PHE A 57 2.90 5.32 -12.48
CA PHE A 57 3.11 3.88 -12.59
C PHE A 57 3.70 3.50 -13.96
N ALA A 58 3.33 4.18 -15.05
CA ALA A 58 3.82 3.86 -16.40
C ALA A 58 3.69 2.35 -16.72
N ASP A 59 4.65 1.69 -17.38
CA ASP A 59 4.55 0.24 -17.67
C ASP A 59 4.94 -0.66 -16.46
N SER A 60 4.73 -0.20 -15.22
CA SER A 60 5.11 -0.98 -14.03
C SER A 60 4.18 -2.17 -13.79
N THR A 61 4.73 -3.17 -13.10
CA THR A 61 3.93 -4.20 -12.43
C THR A 61 3.98 -3.95 -10.93
N THR A 62 2.86 -3.53 -10.35
CA THR A 62 2.78 -3.09 -8.96
C THR A 62 1.78 -3.93 -8.21
N SER A 63 2.18 -4.51 -7.08
CA SER A 63 1.32 -5.27 -6.18
C SER A 63 1.32 -4.61 -4.81
N LEU A 64 0.14 -4.28 -4.29
CA LEU A 64 -0.07 -3.51 -3.06
C LEU A 64 -1.13 -4.18 -2.20
N LEU A 65 -1.05 -3.93 -0.89
CA LEU A 65 -2.15 -4.24 0.02
C LEU A 65 -3.36 -3.36 -0.33
N SER A 66 -3.23 -2.05 -0.16
CA SER A 66 -4.24 -1.06 -0.52
C SER A 66 -3.62 0.11 -1.30
N PHE A 67 -4.46 0.84 -2.03
CA PHE A 67 -4.10 2.09 -2.69
C PHE A 67 -4.95 3.24 -2.15
N SER A 68 -4.30 4.32 -1.73
CA SER A 68 -4.98 5.54 -1.27
C SER A 68 -4.42 6.76 -1.97
N ASN A 69 -5.24 7.41 -2.79
CA ASN A 69 -4.93 8.66 -3.47
C ASN A 69 -5.71 9.80 -2.81
N SER A 70 -4.99 10.68 -2.12
CA SER A 70 -5.55 11.81 -1.37
C SER A 70 -6.15 12.88 -2.29
N ASN A 71 -6.93 13.79 -1.70
CA ASN A 71 -7.42 14.98 -2.39
C ASN A 71 -6.27 15.75 -3.06
N ASN A 72 -6.49 16.18 -4.31
CA ASN A 72 -5.50 16.89 -5.15
C ASN A 72 -4.25 16.09 -5.54
N ALA A 73 -4.12 14.82 -5.12
CA ALA A 73 -3.05 13.96 -5.58
C ALA A 73 -3.33 13.46 -7.00
N GLN A 74 -2.27 13.18 -7.74
CA GLN A 74 -2.32 12.69 -9.11
C GLN A 74 -1.72 11.30 -9.18
N ALA A 75 -2.43 10.37 -9.79
CA ALA A 75 -1.94 9.03 -10.09
C ALA A 75 -2.14 8.74 -11.58
N SER A 76 -1.06 8.42 -12.29
CA SER A 76 -1.08 8.08 -13.72
C SER A 76 -0.62 6.65 -13.91
N ALA A 77 -1.51 5.78 -14.39
CA ALA A 77 -1.25 4.37 -14.53
C ALA A 77 -0.62 4.00 -15.88
N ASN A 78 -1.08 4.58 -16.99
CA ASN A 78 -0.56 4.48 -18.36
C ASN A 78 0.35 3.27 -18.66
N GLY A 79 -0.26 2.09 -18.81
CA GLY A 79 0.41 0.84 -19.19
C GLY A 79 0.55 -0.13 -18.01
N ALA A 80 0.37 0.37 -16.79
CA ALA A 80 0.64 -0.39 -15.59
C ALA A 80 -0.31 -1.57 -15.41
N THR A 81 0.20 -2.61 -14.74
CA THR A 81 -0.62 -3.61 -14.07
C THR A 81 -0.54 -3.36 -12.57
N ILE A 82 -1.65 -2.96 -11.96
CA ILE A 82 -1.73 -2.69 -10.52
C ILE A 82 -2.60 -3.76 -9.87
N SER A 83 -2.06 -4.51 -8.91
CA SER A 83 -2.77 -5.54 -8.16
C SER A 83 -3.01 -5.06 -6.73
N ILE A 84 -4.24 -5.20 -6.25
CA ILE A 84 -4.74 -4.72 -4.97
C ILE A 84 -5.36 -5.88 -4.20
N VAL A 85 -4.92 -6.11 -2.97
CA VAL A 85 -5.45 -7.16 -2.10
C VAL A 85 -6.69 -6.68 -1.33
N GLU A 86 -6.62 -5.48 -0.78
CA GLU A 86 -7.65 -4.88 0.08
C GLU A 86 -8.30 -3.70 -0.64
N ASP A 87 -8.14 -2.48 -0.12
CA ASP A 87 -9.00 -1.37 -0.49
C ASP A 87 -8.39 -0.48 -1.57
N TRP A 88 -9.29 0.12 -2.35
CA TRP A 88 -8.98 1.16 -3.31
C TRP A 88 -9.71 2.44 -2.91
N ASN A 89 -8.94 3.48 -2.60
CA ASN A 89 -9.47 4.80 -2.31
C ASN A 89 -8.88 5.83 -3.28
N ASN A 90 -9.72 6.45 -4.11
CA ASN A 90 -9.30 7.52 -5.00
C ASN A 90 -10.09 8.82 -4.78
N ASN A 91 -9.59 9.67 -3.89
CA ASN A 91 -10.12 11.00 -3.66
C ASN A 91 -9.42 12.09 -4.50
N GLY A 92 -8.35 11.72 -5.20
CA GLY A 92 -7.61 12.56 -6.14
C GLY A 92 -7.96 12.27 -7.60
N THR A 93 -7.06 12.64 -8.51
CA THR A 93 -7.17 12.30 -9.93
C THR A 93 -6.46 10.97 -10.20
N PHE A 94 -7.18 10.01 -10.78
CA PHE A 94 -6.61 8.79 -11.33
C PHE A 94 -6.77 8.76 -12.85
N ASN A 95 -5.65 8.81 -13.57
CA ASN A 95 -5.61 8.62 -15.01
C ASN A 95 -5.20 7.18 -15.34
N ALA A 96 -6.17 6.37 -15.77
CA ALA A 96 -5.92 4.97 -16.09
C ALA A 96 -5.05 4.77 -17.34
N GLY A 97 -5.10 5.67 -18.34
CA GLY A 97 -4.50 5.39 -19.65
C GLY A 97 -4.97 4.03 -20.19
N ASN A 98 -4.03 3.17 -20.59
CA ASN A 98 -4.25 1.78 -21.02
C ASN A 98 -3.96 0.73 -19.92
N SER A 99 -4.01 1.11 -18.64
CA SER A 99 -3.66 0.23 -17.52
C SER A 99 -4.66 -0.92 -17.27
N THR A 100 -4.22 -1.87 -16.45
CA THR A 100 -5.05 -2.91 -15.84
C THR A 100 -4.98 -2.80 -14.31
N VAL A 101 -6.14 -2.81 -13.64
CA VAL A 101 -6.24 -2.92 -12.18
C VAL A 101 -6.87 -4.26 -11.82
N ASN A 102 -6.19 -5.04 -10.99
CA ASN A 102 -6.59 -6.37 -10.54
C ASN A 102 -6.91 -6.33 -9.05
N PHE A 103 -8.13 -6.71 -8.68
CA PHE A 103 -8.45 -7.02 -7.29
C PHE A 103 -8.22 -8.50 -7.04
N ILE A 104 -7.34 -8.84 -6.10
CA ILE A 104 -6.89 -10.21 -5.83
C ILE A 104 -7.23 -10.64 -4.40
N ASP A 105 -7.29 -11.95 -4.15
CA ASP A 105 -7.73 -12.47 -2.86
C ASP A 105 -6.75 -12.14 -1.74
N GLY A 106 -5.46 -12.48 -1.87
CA GLY A 106 -4.39 -12.09 -0.93
C GLY A 106 -4.65 -12.23 0.59
N GLY A 107 -5.67 -13.00 1.00
CA GLY A 107 -6.14 -13.10 2.39
C GLY A 107 -7.43 -12.32 2.73
N SER A 108 -7.91 -11.44 1.84
CA SER A 108 -9.18 -10.72 1.92
C SER A 108 -10.16 -11.10 0.79
N ASN A 109 -11.36 -11.53 1.17
CA ASN A 109 -12.45 -11.80 0.23
C ASN A 109 -13.29 -10.55 -0.13
N SER A 110 -12.89 -9.37 0.34
CA SER A 110 -13.60 -8.13 0.04
C SER A 110 -12.64 -6.97 -0.23
N SER A 111 -13.12 -6.00 -1.00
CA SER A 111 -12.43 -4.73 -1.26
C SER A 111 -13.45 -3.62 -1.29
N LYS A 112 -13.19 -2.56 -0.52
CA LYS A 112 -13.93 -1.31 -0.63
C LYS A 112 -13.32 -0.48 -1.75
N ILE A 113 -14.20 0.06 -2.60
CA ILE A 113 -13.82 0.95 -3.69
C ILE A 113 -14.51 2.27 -3.45
N THR A 114 -13.72 3.28 -3.09
CA THR A 114 -14.20 4.62 -2.78
C THR A 114 -13.60 5.67 -3.70
N GLY A 115 -14.37 6.73 -3.93
CA GLY A 115 -13.98 7.85 -4.76
C GLY A 115 -14.08 7.59 -6.27
N GLU A 116 -14.14 8.67 -7.05
CA GLU A 116 -14.41 8.57 -8.48
C GLU A 116 -13.21 7.95 -9.20
N THR A 117 -13.40 6.77 -9.78
CA THR A 117 -12.34 6.08 -10.53
C THR A 117 -12.88 5.59 -11.86
N ARG A 118 -12.16 5.91 -12.94
CA ARG A 118 -12.39 5.32 -14.26
C ARG A 118 -11.26 4.36 -14.55
N PHE A 119 -11.55 3.07 -14.50
CA PHE A 119 -10.61 2.03 -14.91
C PHE A 119 -10.60 1.87 -16.42
N ASN A 120 -9.45 1.54 -17.00
CA ASN A 120 -9.37 1.11 -18.39
C ASN A 120 -9.71 -0.38 -18.51
N VAL A 121 -8.98 -1.23 -17.79
CA VAL A 121 -9.36 -2.62 -17.54
C VAL A 121 -9.42 -2.84 -16.04
N LEU A 122 -10.54 -3.36 -15.57
CA LEU A 122 -10.74 -3.82 -14.20
C LEU A 122 -10.90 -5.34 -14.24
N THR A 123 -10.11 -6.06 -13.45
CA THR A 123 -10.27 -7.50 -13.26
C THR A 123 -10.43 -7.84 -11.79
N VAL A 124 -11.10 -8.97 -11.55
CA VAL A 124 -11.19 -9.60 -10.24
C VAL A 124 -10.59 -10.98 -10.39
N ALA A 125 -9.37 -11.16 -9.90
CA ALA A 125 -8.64 -12.42 -9.98
C ALA A 125 -8.73 -13.11 -8.62
N SER A 126 -9.78 -13.91 -8.50
CA SER A 126 -10.16 -14.57 -7.26
C SER A 126 -10.39 -16.06 -7.47
N ALA A 127 -9.79 -16.90 -6.64
CA ALA A 127 -10.02 -18.34 -6.59
C ALA A 127 -11.14 -18.72 -5.62
N ILE A 128 -11.42 -17.87 -4.62
CA ILE A 128 -12.40 -18.14 -3.56
C ILE A 128 -13.68 -17.27 -3.66
N GLY A 129 -13.71 -16.35 -4.62
CA GLY A 129 -14.71 -15.29 -4.71
C GLY A 129 -14.25 -14.02 -3.98
N LYS A 130 -14.46 -12.87 -4.62
CA LYS A 130 -14.14 -11.55 -4.06
C LYS A 130 -15.30 -10.59 -4.26
N ILE A 131 -15.65 -9.88 -3.19
CA ILE A 131 -16.73 -8.88 -3.18
C ILE A 131 -16.09 -7.51 -3.39
N LEU A 132 -16.58 -6.77 -4.40
CA LEU A 132 -16.23 -5.36 -4.58
C LEU A 132 -17.38 -4.49 -4.06
N GLU A 133 -17.13 -3.78 -2.97
CA GLU A 133 -18.08 -2.87 -2.34
C GLU A 133 -17.83 -1.44 -2.82
N PHE A 134 -18.61 -0.99 -3.80
CA PHE A 134 -18.57 0.39 -4.27
C PHE A 134 -19.32 1.29 -3.30
N GLN A 135 -18.63 2.29 -2.74
CA GLN A 135 -19.22 3.24 -1.78
C GLN A 135 -19.12 4.65 -2.34
N ALA A 136 -20.20 5.41 -2.13
CA ALA A 136 -20.34 6.80 -2.56
C ALA A 136 -19.77 7.78 -1.53
#